data_AF-A0A2W7APF9-F1
#
_entry.id   AF-A0A2W7APF9-F1
#
_cell.length_a   1.000
_cell.length_b   1.000
_cell.length_c   1.000
_cell.angle_alpha   90.00
_cell.angle_beta   90.00
_cell.angle_gamma   90.00
#
_symmetry.space_group_name_H-M   'P 1'
#
loop_
_entity.id
_entity.type
_entity.pdbx_description
1 polymer ?
#
loop_
_entity_poly.entity_id
_entity_poly.type
_entity_poly.pdbx_seq_one_letter_code
_entity_poly.pdbx_strand_id
1 'polypeptide(L)'
;MRTRDVDLRLRDGTLATVEFTIAPAEPDVGIFGDYAEEWWLTHLNDRTVARSNTCYRREIEERMLALEIEHDDPFDYLDWS
;
A
#
# COMPACT_ATOMS: atom_id res chain seq x y z
N MET A 1 10.33 6.32 -11.37
CA MET A 1 9.55 5.55 -10.39
C MET A 1 10.34 4.35 -9.94
N ARG A 2 10.49 4.17 -8.63
CA ARG A 2 11.20 3.03 -8.03
C ARG A 2 10.15 2.14 -7.37
N THR A 3 10.12 0.89 -7.78
CA THR A 3 9.30 -0.15 -7.15
C THR A 3 10.01 -0.69 -5.91
N ARG A 4 9.25 -0.97 -4.86
CA ARG A 4 9.71 -1.64 -3.63
C ARG A 4 8.73 -2.75 -3.25
N ASP A 5 9.27 -3.77 -2.60
CA ASP A 5 8.51 -4.85 -2.00
C ASP A 5 8.61 -4.79 -0.48
N VAL A 6 7.53 -5.15 0.21
CA VAL A 6 7.50 -5.31 1.65
C VAL A 6 6.71 -6.57 2.03
N ASP A 7 7.25 -7.32 2.98
CA ASP A 7 6.55 -8.45 3.59
C ASP A 7 5.72 -7.96 4.77
N LEU A 8 4.42 -8.23 4.72
CA LEU A 8 3.43 -7.91 5.73
C LEU A 8 2.92 -9.18 6.38
N ARG A 9 2.78 -9.16 7.70
CA ARG A 9 2.12 -10.24 8.43
C ARG A 9 0.69 -9.86 8.77
N LEU A 10 -0.25 -10.60 8.17
CA LEU A 10 -1.68 -10.46 8.44
C LEU A 10 -2.02 -11.05 9.83
N ARG A 11 -3.20 -10.69 10.36
CA ARG A 11 -3.74 -11.01 11.68
C ARG A 11 -3.97 -12.51 11.85
N ASP A 12 -4.35 -13.19 10.78
CA ASP A 12 -4.51 -14.65 10.74
C ASP A 12 -3.16 -15.40 10.65
N GLY A 13 -2.04 -14.67 10.58
CA GLY A 13 -0.69 -15.20 10.49
C GLY A 13 -0.18 -15.40 9.07
N THR A 14 -1.02 -15.19 8.05
CA THR A 14 -0.68 -15.22 6.63
C THR A 14 0.42 -14.20 6.32
N LEU A 15 1.41 -14.62 5.55
CA LEU A 15 2.44 -13.72 5.02
C LEU A 15 1.96 -13.16 3.68
N ALA A 16 2.02 -11.85 3.50
CA ALA A 16 1.65 -11.19 2.26
C ALA A 16 2.82 -10.33 1.79
N THR A 17 3.22 -10.46 0.53
CA THR A 17 4.21 -9.55 -0.07
C THR A 17 3.47 -8.53 -0.92
N VAL A 18 3.71 -7.25 -0.62
CA VAL A 18 3.14 -6.12 -1.34
C VAL A 18 4.25 -5.42 -2.09
N GLU A 19 4.03 -5.26 -3.38
CA GLU A 19 4.85 -4.42 -4.25
C GLU A 19 4.18 -3.06 -4.37
N PHE A 20 4.94 -1.96 -4.31
CA PHE A 20 4.42 -0.62 -4.52
C PHE A 20 5.42 0.29 -5.24
N THR A 21 4.90 1.30 -5.92
CA THR A 21 5.69 2.36 -6.56
C THR A 21 5.79 3.56 -5.63
N ILE A 22 7.01 4.04 -5.40
CA ILE A 22 7.22 5.30 -4.71
C ILE A 22 7.10 6.45 -5.71
N ALA A 23 6.15 7.35 -5.45
CA ALA A 23 6.03 8.65 -6.04
C ALA A 23 6.67 9.72 -5.14
N PRO A 24 7.28 10.77 -5.73
CA PRO A 24 7.81 11.88 -4.97
C PRO A 24 6.67 12.69 -4.35
N ALA A 25 6.97 13.46 -3.30
CA ALA A 25 6.01 14.44 -2.76
C ALA A 25 5.41 15.35 -3.84
N GLU A 26 4.10 15.61 -3.76
CA GLU A 26 3.34 16.52 -4.64
C GLU A 26 2.68 17.64 -3.80
N PRO A 27 3.44 18.71 -3.46
CA PRO A 27 2.95 19.75 -2.56
C PRO A 27 1.77 20.55 -3.12
N ASP A 28 1.62 20.58 -4.44
CA ASP A 28 0.52 21.23 -5.15
C ASP A 28 -0.84 20.58 -4.89
N VAL A 29 -0.85 19.31 -4.49
CA VAL A 29 -2.04 18.57 -4.05
C VAL A 29 -2.03 18.28 -2.54
N GLY A 30 -1.11 18.89 -1.79
CA GLY A 30 -1.04 18.78 -0.32
C GLY A 30 -0.25 17.58 0.21
N ILE A 31 0.52 16.89 -0.64
CA ILE A 31 1.37 15.75 -0.25
C ILE A 31 2.79 16.27 0.00
N PHE A 32 3.28 16.14 1.24
CA PHE A 32 4.56 16.74 1.67
C PHE A 32 5.72 15.75 1.81
N GLY A 33 5.47 14.46 1.59
CA GLY A 33 6.46 13.38 1.65
C GLY A 33 6.34 12.42 0.45
N ASP A 34 7.39 11.64 0.21
CA ASP A 34 7.33 10.55 -0.75
C ASP A 34 6.29 9.52 -0.28
N TYR A 35 5.48 8.99 -1.20
CA TYR A 35 4.35 8.12 -0.88
C TYR A 35 4.28 6.93 -1.82
N ALA A 36 3.56 5.88 -1.41
CA ALA A 36 3.20 4.76 -2.25
C ALA A 36 1.97 5.12 -3.11
N GLU A 37 2.18 5.36 -4.40
CA GLU A 37 1.11 5.79 -5.32
C GLU A 37 0.24 4.60 -5.76
N GLU A 38 0.89 3.52 -6.22
CA GLU A 38 0.21 2.28 -6.60
C GLU A 38 0.82 1.12 -5.81
N TRP A 39 -0.03 0.23 -5.31
CA TRP A 39 0.40 -0.99 -4.62
C TRP A 39 -0.39 -2.22 -5.08
N TRP A 40 0.26 -3.38 -5.04
CA TRP A 40 -0.31 -4.66 -5.45
C TRP A 40 0.17 -5.79 -4.53
N LEU A 41 -0.75 -6.69 -4.18
CA LEU A 41 -0.39 -7.97 -3.59
C LEU A 41 0.26 -8.85 -4.66
N THR A 42 1.49 -9.32 -4.39
CA THR A 42 2.24 -10.18 -5.32
C THR A 42 2.38 -11.61 -4.80
N HIS A 43 2.40 -11.80 -3.49
CA HIS A 43 2.50 -13.14 -2.87
C HIS A 43 1.57 -13.29 -1.66
N LEU A 44 1.02 -14.49 -1.50
CA LEU A 44 0.38 -14.96 -0.28
C LEU A 44 1.04 -16.25 0.17
N ASN A 45 1.68 -16.21 1.33
CA ASN A 45 2.61 -17.21 1.81
C ASN A 45 3.66 -17.50 0.71
N ASP A 46 3.88 -18.76 0.37
CA ASP A 46 4.86 -19.18 -0.64
C ASP A 46 4.30 -19.19 -2.07
N ARG A 47 3.17 -18.52 -2.32
CA ARG A 47 2.50 -18.52 -3.64
C ARG A 47 2.44 -17.13 -4.24
N THR A 48 2.95 -17.00 -5.47
CA THR A 48 2.70 -15.82 -6.31
C THR A 48 1.22 -15.75 -6.68
N VAL A 49 0.65 -14.56 -6.58
CA VAL A 49 -0.72 -14.26 -7.01
C VAL A 49 -0.69 -13.26 -8.16
N ALA A 50 -1.75 -13.25 -8.97
CA ALA A 50 -1.91 -12.20 -9.97
C ALA A 50 -2.08 -10.85 -9.25
N ARG A 51 -1.51 -9.79 -9.82
CA ARG A 51 -1.73 -8.43 -9.31
C ARG A 51 -3.21 -8.11 -9.39
N SER A 52 -3.89 -8.12 -8.25
CA SER A 52 -5.31 -7.85 -8.17
C SER A 52 -5.68 -7.24 -6.83
N ASN A 53 -6.84 -6.58 -6.82
CA ASN A 53 -7.51 -6.23 -5.57
C ASN A 53 -7.89 -7.52 -4.83
N THR A 54 -7.49 -7.58 -3.57
CA THR A 54 -7.58 -8.77 -2.71
C THR A 54 -8.60 -8.57 -1.60
N CYS A 55 -9.18 -9.66 -1.08
CA CYS A 55 -10.05 -9.60 0.10
C CYS A 55 -9.30 -9.10 1.36
N TYR A 56 -7.98 -9.15 1.36
CA TYR A 56 -7.12 -8.61 2.42
C TYR A 56 -6.84 -7.11 2.29
N ARG A 57 -7.46 -6.40 1.33
CA ARG A 57 -7.09 -5.02 0.97
C ARG A 57 -7.01 -4.08 2.18
N ARG A 58 -8.11 -3.96 2.92
CA ARG A 58 -8.18 -3.12 4.12
C ARG A 58 -7.11 -3.47 5.15
N GLU A 59 -6.87 -4.76 5.35
CA GLU A 59 -5.89 -5.19 6.35
C GLU A 59 -4.46 -4.89 5.89
N ILE A 60 -4.16 -5.05 4.60
CA ILE A 60 -2.89 -4.68 4.01
C ILE A 60 -2.65 -3.17 4.15
N GLU A 61 -3.65 -2.34 3.84
CA GLU A 61 -3.59 -0.87 4.01
C GLU A 61 -3.30 -0.49 5.47
N GLU A 62 -4.02 -1.09 6.43
CA GLU A 62 -3.76 -0.90 7.87
C GLU A 62 -2.33 -1.30 8.27
N ARG A 63 -1.76 -2.36 7.67
CA ARG A 63 -0.38 -2.80 7.92
C ARG A 63 0.66 -1.91 7.25
N MET A 64 0.39 -1.39 6.06
CA MET A 64 1.27 -0.43 5.38
C MET A 64 1.35 0.87 6.17
N LEU A 65 0.20 1.39 6.64
CA LEU A 65 0.15 2.57 7.49
C LEU A 65 0.93 2.36 8.81
N ALA A 66 0.82 1.18 9.42
CA ALA A 66 1.59 0.84 10.62
C ALA A 66 3.11 0.77 10.40
N LEU A 67 3.56 0.67 9.14
CA LEU A 67 4.96 0.74 8.74
C LEU A 67 5.38 2.14 8.24
N GLU A 68 4.53 3.15 8.46
CA GLU A 68 4.74 4.52 7.97
C GLU A 68 4.87 4.59 6.43
N ILE A 69 4.28 3.63 5.73
CA ILE A 69 4.15 3.65 4.27
C ILE A 69 2.84 4.37 3.97
N GLU A 70 2.92 5.69 3.85
CA GLU A 70 1.81 6.51 3.38
C GLU A 70 1.48 6.11 1.94
N HIS A 71 0.21 5.86 1.65
CA HIS A 71 -0.27 5.62 0.30
C HIS A 71 -1.33 6.66 -0.04
N ASP A 72 -1.36 7.08 -1.31
CA ASP A 72 -2.40 7.98 -1.78
C ASP A 72 -3.72 7.19 -1.86
N ASP A 73 -4.58 7.38 -0.85
CA ASP A 73 -5.97 6.96 -0.97
C ASP A 73 -6.78 8.14 -1.53
N PRO A 74 -7.25 8.08 -2.80
CA PRO A 74 -8.03 9.15 -3.39
C PRO A 74 -9.36 9.42 -2.64
N PHE A 75 -9.74 8.60 -1.66
CA PHE A 75 -10.90 8.82 -0.81
C PHE A 75 -10.62 9.57 0.49
N ASP A 76 -9.37 9.75 0.92
CA ASP A 76 -9.04 10.51 2.15
C ASP A 76 -9.25 12.03 1.95
N TYR A 77 -9.25 12.52 0.71
CA TYR A 77 -9.53 13.92 0.37
C TYR A 77 -11.03 14.25 0.29
N LEU A 78 -11.93 13.30 0.63
CA LEU A 78 -13.38 13.53 0.57
C LEU A 78 -14.03 13.87 1.90
N ASP A 79 -13.26 14.11 2.98
CA ASP A 79 -13.79 14.76 4.18
C ASP A 79 -13.74 16.30 4.01
N TRP A 80 -14.62 16.82 3.14
CA TRP A 80 -14.88 18.26 3.03
C TRP A 80 -16.02 18.63 3.99
N SER A 81 -15.70 19.54 4.92
CA SER A 81 -16.60 20.52 5.57
C SER A 81 -17.71 20.05 6.52
#